data_AF-A0AA36JN26-F1
#
_entry.id   AF-A0AA36JN26-F1
#
_cell.length_a   1.000
_cell.length_b   1.000
_cell.length_c   1.000
_cell.angle_alpha   90.00
_cell.angle_beta   90.00
_cell.angle_gamma   90.00
#
_symmetry.space_group_name_H-M   'P 1'
#
loop_
_entity.id
_entity.type
_entity.pdbx_description
1 polymer ?
#
loop_
_entity_poly.entity_id
_entity_poly.type
_entity_poly.pdbx_seq_one_letter_code
_entity_poly.pdbx_strand_id
1 'polypeptide(L)'
;MPGGVMSKPFAWNFEPRSVAFKLCVQASFHPSVSNCTVSIPFLDAGGNLSASVAVSLGASEVKPRQAGPGGRSAKCVTTEKEIGNFNVTLEFVKAIQRAKLPVSVALEGAGAPVSDAKICLGPLLLAGSEALSPETYRTGEPPRSKRLRPTNSVSASFTESVGVAGLYSLDVFVAMDKPLLSQEMMLRLMPACFRVEMLQGLPNEKWLPQKCEEVFVEIYPKLSSASEGLSETCPRMQSERRPHNTTADFTEPVVWLLGFAPPHALREWMQHEGLVVEVHDRDPKQKKVDESAPITQAPVHGHGVARFPLGPLLQR
;
A
#
# COMPACT_ATOMS: atom_id res chain seq x y z
N MET A 1 -31.86 -29.14 -2.38
CA MET A 1 -30.95 -28.39 -1.49
C MET A 1 -29.76 -29.31 -1.17
N PRO A 2 -28.67 -29.29 -1.94
CA PRO A 2 -27.48 -30.04 -1.57
C PRO A 2 -26.82 -29.31 -0.39
N GLY A 3 -26.63 -30.04 0.72
CA GLY A 3 -25.98 -29.52 1.92
C GLY A 3 -24.54 -29.12 1.61
N GLY A 4 -24.25 -27.82 1.72
CA GLY A 4 -22.91 -27.30 1.55
C GLY A 4 -21.98 -27.92 2.59
N VAL A 5 -20.97 -28.66 2.13
CA VAL A 5 -19.87 -29.12 2.96
C VAL A 5 -19.17 -27.86 3.46
N MET A 6 -19.42 -27.47 4.70
CA MET A 6 -18.69 -26.37 5.33
C MET A 6 -17.21 -26.75 5.32
N SER A 7 -16.43 -26.07 4.48
CA SER A 7 -14.99 -26.21 4.45
C SER A 7 -14.46 -25.91 5.85
N LYS A 8 -13.61 -26.81 6.38
CA LYS A 8 -13.03 -26.62 7.71
C LYS A 8 -12.29 -25.27 7.77
N PRO A 9 -12.46 -24.48 8.84
CA PRO A 9 -11.76 -23.21 8.97
C PRO A 9 -10.24 -23.43 8.94
N PHE A 10 -9.52 -22.46 8.38
CA PHE A 10 -8.05 -22.50 8.36
C PHE A 10 -7.51 -22.60 9.79
N ALA A 11 -6.71 -23.63 10.06
CA ALA A 11 -6.06 -23.81 11.36
C ALA A 11 -4.67 -23.15 11.36
N TRP A 12 -4.46 -22.21 12.28
CA TRP A 12 -3.15 -21.61 12.53
C TRP A 12 -2.30 -22.54 13.41
N ASN A 13 -1.51 -23.40 12.78
CA ASN A 13 -0.68 -24.41 13.42
C ASN A 13 0.78 -24.31 12.96
N PHE A 14 1.31 -23.10 12.93
CA PHE A 14 2.71 -22.83 12.62
C PHE A 14 3.55 -22.77 13.90
N GLU A 15 4.85 -23.03 13.77
CA GLU A 15 5.78 -22.81 14.87
C GLU A 15 5.77 -21.34 15.32
N PRO A 16 5.77 -21.07 16.64
CA PRO A 16 5.83 -19.70 17.15
C PRO A 16 7.07 -18.97 16.64
N ARG A 17 6.87 -17.72 16.20
CA ARG A 17 7.94 -16.89 15.67
C ARG A 17 7.75 -15.45 16.12
N SER A 18 8.87 -14.77 16.38
CA SER A 18 8.91 -13.32 16.60
C SER A 18 9.77 -12.65 15.53
N VAL A 19 9.36 -11.50 15.03
CA VAL A 19 10.05 -10.70 14.01
C VAL A 19 10.29 -9.29 14.55
N ALA A 20 11.51 -8.78 14.37
CA ALA A 20 11.91 -7.45 14.79
C ALA A 20 11.63 -6.45 13.66
N PHE A 21 10.99 -5.34 13.98
CA PHE A 21 10.69 -4.28 13.03
C PHE A 21 11.52 -3.03 13.34
N LYS A 22 12.01 -2.41 12.27
CA LYS A 22 12.74 -1.13 12.30
C LYS A 22 12.08 -0.14 11.38
N LEU A 23 11.90 1.07 11.88
CA LEU A 23 11.48 2.22 11.10
C LEU A 23 12.74 2.95 10.68
N CYS A 24 12.92 3.13 9.40
CA CYS A 24 14.02 3.90 8.88
C CYS A 24 13.48 5.03 8.02
N VAL A 25 14.02 6.22 8.25
CA VAL A 25 13.58 7.45 7.62
C VAL A 25 14.79 8.09 6.99
N GLN A 26 14.69 8.34 5.69
CA GLN A 26 15.66 9.13 4.96
C GLN A 26 14.95 10.35 4.42
N ALA A 27 15.49 11.53 4.65
CA ALA A 27 14.89 12.76 4.17
C ALA A 27 15.93 13.74 3.67
N SER A 28 15.53 14.54 2.68
CA SER A 28 16.31 15.61 2.07
C SER A 28 15.56 16.91 2.27
N PHE A 29 16.20 17.90 2.89
CA PHE A 29 15.60 19.20 3.17
C PHE A 29 16.47 20.35 2.66
N HIS A 30 15.85 21.52 2.51
CA HIS A 30 16.55 22.79 2.36
C HIS A 30 17.41 23.05 3.60
N PRO A 31 18.63 23.61 3.46
CA PRO A 31 19.55 23.83 4.58
C PRO A 31 19.00 24.70 5.72
N SER A 32 17.97 25.52 5.46
CA SER A 32 17.32 26.35 6.49
C SER A 32 16.41 25.59 7.46
N VAL A 33 16.11 24.31 7.18
CA VAL A 33 15.31 23.47 8.07
C VAL A 33 16.21 22.92 9.18
N SER A 34 16.00 23.41 10.41
CA SER A 34 16.78 23.00 11.59
C SER A 34 16.52 21.53 11.94
N ASN A 35 15.24 21.22 12.23
CA ASN A 35 14.77 19.92 12.70
C ASN A 35 13.43 19.54 12.07
N CYS A 36 13.25 18.24 11.86
CA CYS A 36 12.01 17.63 11.39
C CYS A 36 11.73 16.39 12.22
N THR A 37 10.49 16.14 12.62
CA THR A 37 10.07 14.91 13.27
C THR A 37 9.09 14.17 12.38
N VAL A 38 9.41 12.91 12.08
CA VAL A 38 8.53 12.00 11.36
C VAL A 38 7.98 11.00 12.36
N SER A 39 6.67 10.83 12.40
CA SER A 39 6.00 9.93 13.34
C SER A 39 5.04 9.01 12.61
N ILE A 40 5.09 7.73 12.95
CA ILE A 40 4.26 6.69 12.34
C ILE A 40 3.70 5.81 13.46
N PRO A 41 2.36 5.72 13.61
CA PRO A 41 1.76 4.68 14.45
C PRO A 41 2.04 3.31 13.85
N PHE A 42 2.34 2.34 14.70
CA PHE A 42 2.55 0.96 14.28
C PHE A 42 1.45 0.05 14.79
N LEU A 43 1.44 -1.22 14.37
CA LEU A 43 0.45 -2.19 14.84
C LEU A 43 0.86 -2.77 16.20
N ASP A 44 -0.10 -2.99 17.09
CA ASP A 44 0.06 -3.82 18.28
C ASP A 44 -0.09 -5.32 17.94
N ALA A 45 0.03 -6.19 18.95
CA ALA A 45 -0.10 -7.64 18.77
C ALA A 45 -1.52 -8.08 18.31
N GLY A 46 -2.54 -7.26 18.55
CA GLY A 46 -3.91 -7.47 18.09
C GLY A 46 -4.19 -6.87 16.70
N GLY A 47 -3.20 -6.20 16.10
CA GLY A 47 -3.35 -5.55 14.81
C GLY A 47 -3.99 -4.17 14.85
N ASN A 48 -4.14 -3.57 16.03
CA ASN A 48 -4.65 -2.20 16.17
C ASN A 48 -3.49 -1.20 16.12
N LEU A 49 -3.76 0.04 15.73
CA LEU A 49 -2.75 1.10 15.75
C LEU A 49 -2.36 1.44 17.20
N SER A 50 -1.08 1.30 17.52
CA SER A 50 -0.45 1.68 18.78
C SER A 50 0.10 3.11 18.75
N ALA A 51 0.72 3.53 19.85
CA ALA A 51 1.42 4.81 19.94
C ALA A 51 2.45 5.00 18.80
N SER A 52 2.59 6.24 18.34
CA SER A 52 3.48 6.60 17.24
C SER A 52 4.95 6.46 17.60
N VAL A 53 5.70 5.84 16.69
CA VAL A 53 7.15 5.84 16.70
C VAL A 53 7.63 7.12 16.04
N ALA A 54 8.07 8.09 16.84
CA ALA A 54 8.63 9.35 16.37
C ALA A 54 10.14 9.26 16.15
N VAL A 55 10.62 9.77 15.01
CA VAL A 55 12.01 9.87 14.60
C VAL A 55 12.33 11.34 14.37
N SER A 56 13.23 11.89 15.18
CA SER A 56 13.70 13.27 15.03
C SER A 56 14.93 13.30 14.13
N LEU A 57 14.82 14.07 13.05
CA LEU A 57 15.85 14.27 12.03
C LEU A 57 16.56 15.59 12.35
N GLY A 58 17.67 15.48 13.10
CA GLY A 58 18.48 16.61 13.55
C GLY A 58 19.74 16.85 12.69
N ALA A 59 20.44 17.95 12.96
CA ALA A 59 21.62 18.39 12.20
C ALA A 59 22.93 17.62 12.45
N SER A 60 22.93 16.54 13.24
CA SER A 60 24.19 15.89 13.64
C SER A 60 24.83 15.03 12.55
N GLU A 61 24.08 14.60 11.52
CA GLU A 61 24.61 13.76 10.43
C GLU A 61 24.27 14.35 9.06
N VAL A 62 24.83 15.52 8.75
CA VAL A 62 24.68 16.15 7.44
C VAL A 62 25.80 15.69 6.52
N LYS A 63 25.50 14.85 5.53
CA LYS A 63 26.33 14.76 4.33
C LYS A 63 25.87 15.84 3.36
N PRO A 64 26.63 16.94 3.18
CA PRO A 64 26.28 17.93 2.18
C PRO A 64 26.36 17.25 0.82
N ARG A 65 25.22 17.17 0.12
CA ARG A 65 25.21 16.73 -1.26
C ARG A 65 25.47 17.98 -2.11
N GLN A 66 26.72 18.21 -2.48
CA GLN A 66 27.03 19.16 -3.55
C GLN A 66 26.41 18.59 -4.83
N ALA A 67 25.26 19.12 -5.21
CA ALA A 67 24.78 18.93 -6.56
C ALA A 67 25.73 19.68 -7.51
N GLY A 68 25.87 19.21 -8.76
CA GLY A 68 26.79 19.80 -9.74
C GLY A 68 26.50 21.27 -10.05
N PRO A 69 27.17 21.88 -11.05
CA PRO A 69 26.97 23.29 -11.39
C PRO A 69 25.48 23.59 -11.62
N GLY A 70 24.89 24.44 -10.76
CA GLY A 70 23.45 24.79 -10.78
C GLY A 70 22.53 23.96 -9.87
N GLY A 71 23.06 23.01 -9.11
CA GLY A 71 22.28 22.16 -8.23
C GLY A 71 21.94 22.79 -6.87
N ARG A 72 20.72 22.57 -6.37
CA ARG A 72 20.28 23.07 -5.05
C ARG A 72 21.05 22.34 -3.95
N SER A 73 21.57 23.10 -2.97
CA SER A 73 22.13 22.53 -1.74
C SER A 73 21.03 21.84 -0.94
N ALA A 74 21.29 20.62 -0.47
CA ALA A 74 20.33 19.85 0.31
C ALA A 74 21.03 19.16 1.49
N LYS A 75 20.34 19.15 2.63
CA LYS A 75 20.69 18.39 3.83
C LYS A 75 19.99 17.05 3.79
N CYS A 76 20.75 15.97 3.61
CA CYS A 76 20.25 14.61 3.70
C CYS A 76 20.48 14.06 5.10
N VAL A 77 19.42 13.58 5.75
CA VAL A 77 19.47 12.89 7.05
C VAL A 77 18.94 11.48 6.86
N THR A 78 19.55 10.50 7.53
CA THR A 78 19.03 9.13 7.60
C THR A 78 19.03 8.72 9.06
N THR A 79 17.93 8.16 9.53
CA THR A 79 17.80 7.74 10.93
C THR A 79 17.00 6.45 10.97
N GLU A 80 17.42 5.55 11.86
CA GLU A 80 16.76 4.28 12.10
C GLU A 80 16.28 4.24 13.56
N LYS A 81 15.11 3.66 13.78
CA LYS A 81 14.53 3.49 15.10
C LYS A 81 13.88 2.12 15.19
N GLU A 82 14.18 1.40 16.27
CA GLU A 82 13.51 0.14 16.55
C GLU A 82 12.04 0.39 16.89
N ILE A 83 11.16 -0.37 16.25
CA ILE A 83 9.73 -0.35 16.52
C ILE A 83 9.42 -1.35 17.64
N GLY A 84 9.98 -2.56 17.53
CA GLY A 84 9.81 -3.61 18.51
C GLY A 84 9.88 -5.01 17.90
N ASN A 85 9.62 -6.01 18.74
CA ASN A 85 9.55 -7.42 18.37
C ASN A 85 8.10 -7.89 18.46
N PHE A 86 7.60 -8.53 17.40
CA PHE A 86 6.19 -8.93 17.29
C PHE A 86 6.07 -10.42 17.02
N ASN A 87 5.21 -11.08 17.81
CA ASN A 87 4.85 -12.46 17.57
C ASN A 87 3.99 -12.56 16.31
N VAL A 88 4.33 -13.50 15.44
CA VAL A 88 3.62 -13.72 14.19
C VAL A 88 2.40 -14.61 14.46
N THR A 89 1.25 -13.98 14.60
CA THR A 89 -0.06 -14.63 14.75
C THR A 89 -0.91 -14.45 13.49
N LEU A 90 -2.03 -15.19 13.40
CA LEU A 90 -3.00 -15.05 12.31
C LEU A 90 -3.56 -13.62 12.25
N GLU A 91 -3.91 -13.08 13.42
CA GLU A 91 -4.48 -11.75 13.60
C GLU A 91 -3.48 -10.68 13.15
N PHE A 92 -2.21 -10.82 13.57
CA PHE A 92 -1.14 -9.91 13.18
C PHE A 92 -0.89 -9.95 11.66
N VAL A 93 -0.89 -11.13 11.04
CA VAL A 93 -0.75 -11.27 9.59
C VAL A 93 -1.91 -10.62 8.83
N LYS A 94 -3.16 -10.84 9.26
CA LYS A 94 -4.35 -10.19 8.69
C LYS A 94 -4.31 -8.67 8.87
N ALA A 95 -3.76 -8.19 9.99
CA ALA A 95 -3.59 -6.77 10.23
C ALA A 95 -2.54 -6.17 9.30
N ILE A 96 -1.36 -6.79 9.18
CA ILE A 96 -0.32 -6.37 8.22
C ILE A 96 -0.85 -6.33 6.79
N GLN A 97 -1.65 -7.33 6.39
CA GLN A 97 -2.27 -7.40 5.06
C GLN A 97 -3.10 -6.15 4.72
N ARG A 98 -3.80 -5.58 5.71
CA ARG A 98 -4.75 -4.47 5.53
C ARG A 98 -4.19 -3.12 5.96
N ALA A 99 -3.06 -3.10 6.67
CA ALA A 99 -2.53 -1.91 7.31
C ALA A 99 -2.02 -0.89 6.27
N LYS A 100 -2.57 0.32 6.39
CA LYS A 100 -2.10 1.54 5.74
C LYS A 100 -1.69 2.50 6.85
N LEU A 101 -0.41 2.56 7.18
CA LEU A 101 0.08 3.38 8.29
C LEU A 101 0.18 4.85 7.85
N PRO A 102 -0.52 5.79 8.51
CA PRO A 102 -0.35 7.20 8.21
C PRO A 102 1.05 7.66 8.61
N VAL A 103 1.66 8.49 7.77
CA VAL A 103 2.90 9.19 8.09
C VAL A 103 2.52 10.58 8.56
N SER A 104 3.13 11.06 9.65
CA SER A 104 2.91 12.41 10.15
C SER A 104 4.24 13.13 10.24
N VAL A 105 4.34 14.30 9.62
CA VAL A 105 5.56 15.10 9.57
C VAL A 105 5.34 16.43 10.27
N ALA A 106 6.19 16.74 11.24
CA ALA A 106 6.18 17.99 11.98
C ALA A 106 7.54 18.68 11.84
N LEU A 107 7.53 19.93 11.38
CA LEU A 107 8.72 20.79 11.42
C LEU A 107 8.76 21.57 12.73
N GLU A 108 9.97 21.84 13.20
CA GLU A 108 10.16 22.72 14.35
C GLU A 108 9.57 24.12 14.07
N GLY A 109 8.71 24.60 14.95
CA GLY A 109 8.03 25.89 14.81
C GLY A 109 6.86 25.93 13.81
N ALA A 110 6.56 24.82 13.12
CA ALA A 110 5.34 24.67 12.33
C ALA A 110 4.16 24.23 13.22
N GLY A 111 2.93 24.48 12.74
CA GLY A 111 1.70 24.08 13.41
C GLY A 111 1.46 22.55 13.43
N ALA A 112 0.20 22.13 13.37
CA ALA A 112 -0.18 20.72 13.39
C ALA A 112 0.59 19.89 12.34
N PRO A 113 0.91 18.61 12.63
CA PRO A 113 1.59 17.74 11.67
C PRO A 113 0.79 17.63 10.38
N VAL A 114 1.48 17.72 9.24
CA VAL A 114 0.85 17.70 7.91
C VAL A 114 1.41 16.51 7.14
N SER A 115 0.56 15.53 6.83
CA SER A 115 0.76 14.63 5.70
C SER A 115 -0.45 13.70 5.53
N ASP A 116 -0.90 13.54 4.28
CA ASP A 116 -1.87 12.52 3.88
C ASP A 116 -1.19 11.20 3.44
N ALA A 117 0.13 11.12 3.57
CA ALA A 117 0.92 9.99 3.10
C ALA A 117 0.66 8.74 3.96
N LYS A 118 0.58 7.58 3.29
CA LYS A 118 0.44 6.28 3.96
C LYS A 118 1.43 5.24 3.46
N ILE A 119 1.78 4.31 4.33
CA ILE A 119 2.64 3.15 4.03
C ILE A 119 1.79 1.89 4.07
N CYS A 120 1.70 1.18 2.94
CA CYS A 120 1.02 -0.11 2.87
C CYS A 120 1.96 -1.20 3.38
N LEU A 121 1.57 -1.92 4.44
CA LEU A 121 2.42 -2.99 4.99
C LEU A 121 2.21 -4.36 4.33
N GLY A 122 1.12 -4.55 3.58
CA GLY A 122 0.78 -5.81 2.92
C GLY A 122 1.95 -6.47 2.17
N PRO A 123 2.78 -5.74 1.41
CA PRO A 123 3.91 -6.35 0.70
C PRO A 123 5.00 -6.94 1.59
N LEU A 124 5.05 -6.62 2.89
CA LEU A 124 5.95 -7.30 3.83
C LEU A 124 5.65 -8.80 3.93
N LEU A 125 4.42 -9.21 3.60
CA LEU A 125 4.01 -10.62 3.52
C LEU A 125 4.62 -11.35 2.33
N LEU A 126 5.25 -10.63 1.40
CA LEU A 126 5.92 -11.19 0.23
C LEU A 126 7.43 -11.29 0.44
N ALA A 127 7.96 -10.69 1.51
CA ALA A 127 9.37 -10.73 1.85
C ALA A 127 9.84 -12.19 1.98
N GLY A 128 11.00 -12.50 1.40
CA GLY A 128 11.53 -13.87 1.35
C GLY A 128 11.04 -14.72 0.17
N SER A 129 10.10 -14.23 -0.65
CA SER A 129 9.77 -14.87 -1.93
C SER A 129 10.84 -14.57 -2.97
N GLU A 130 11.46 -15.62 -3.52
CA GLU A 130 12.43 -15.49 -4.63
C GLU A 130 11.79 -14.88 -5.89
N ALA A 131 10.47 -15.06 -6.06
CA ALA A 131 9.71 -14.54 -7.20
C ALA A 131 9.50 -13.01 -7.15
N LEU A 132 9.82 -12.36 -6.02
CA LEU A 132 9.45 -10.97 -5.73
C LEU A 132 10.63 -10.17 -5.17
N SER A 133 11.78 -10.24 -5.85
CA SER A 133 12.90 -9.33 -5.58
C SER A 133 12.46 -7.87 -5.81
N PRO A 134 12.77 -6.91 -4.89
CA PRO A 134 12.47 -5.48 -5.05
C PRO A 134 12.95 -4.88 -6.38
N GLU A 135 13.95 -5.49 -7.02
CA GLU A 135 14.49 -5.08 -8.33
C GLU A 135 13.51 -5.31 -9.48
N THR A 136 12.57 -6.24 -9.33
CA THR A 136 11.55 -6.56 -10.34
C THR A 136 10.34 -5.60 -10.28
N TYR A 137 10.25 -4.75 -9.26
CA TYR A 137 9.05 -3.95 -8.95
C TYR A 137 9.01 -2.53 -9.55
N ARG A 138 10.04 -2.10 -10.29
CA ARG A 138 10.05 -0.80 -10.98
C ARG A 138 10.43 -0.94 -12.44
N THR A 139 9.53 -1.50 -13.24
CA THR A 139 9.60 -1.42 -14.69
C THR A 139 9.44 0.04 -15.13
N GLY A 140 10.52 0.68 -15.61
CA GLY A 140 10.46 1.99 -16.27
C GLY A 140 11.14 3.16 -15.56
N GLU A 141 11.57 3.04 -14.30
CA GLU A 141 12.44 4.06 -13.70
C GLU A 141 13.92 3.70 -13.91
N PRO A 142 14.80 4.67 -14.23
CA PRO A 142 16.23 4.43 -14.19
C PRO A 142 16.61 3.99 -12.76
N PRO A 143 17.52 3.03 -12.58
CA PRO A 143 17.92 2.53 -11.27
C PRO A 143 18.43 3.68 -10.41
N ARG A 144 17.56 4.23 -9.54
CA ARG A 144 17.91 5.31 -8.63
C ARG A 144 18.85 4.75 -7.57
N SER A 145 20.14 5.00 -7.75
CA SER A 145 21.27 4.65 -6.86
C SER A 145 21.22 3.25 -6.25
N LYS A 146 22.22 2.43 -6.54
CA LYS A 146 22.51 1.06 -6.05
C LYS A 146 22.61 0.89 -4.51
N ARG A 147 21.82 1.59 -3.69
CA ARG A 147 21.61 1.20 -2.30
C ARG A 147 20.71 -0.02 -2.34
N LEU A 148 21.34 -1.18 -2.25
CA LEU A 148 20.72 -2.48 -2.04
C LEU A 148 19.66 -2.32 -0.94
N ARG A 149 18.39 -2.25 -1.34
CA ARG A 149 17.29 -2.24 -0.38
C ARG A 149 17.24 -3.65 0.20
N PRO A 150 17.16 -3.81 1.53
CA PRO A 150 16.96 -5.12 2.12
C PRO A 150 15.71 -5.76 1.51
N THR A 151 15.81 -7.01 1.09
CA THR A 151 14.69 -7.81 0.52
C THR A 151 13.52 -7.96 1.51
N ASN A 152 13.75 -7.67 2.79
CA ASN A 152 12.76 -7.72 3.88
C ASN A 152 12.26 -6.32 4.29
N SER A 153 12.13 -5.39 3.34
CA SER A 153 11.67 -4.04 3.61
C SER A 153 10.57 -3.60 2.65
N VAL A 154 9.65 -2.80 3.14
CA VAL A 154 8.70 -2.05 2.31
C VAL A 154 9.00 -0.57 2.48
N SER A 155 9.12 0.11 1.35
CA SER A 155 9.40 1.54 1.29
C SER A 155 8.21 2.28 0.70
N ALA A 156 7.88 3.42 1.28
CA ALA A 156 7.13 4.46 0.60
C ALA A 156 8.06 5.67 0.40
N SER A 157 8.17 6.11 -0.85
CA SER A 157 8.94 7.28 -1.24
C SER A 157 7.97 8.42 -1.51
N PHE A 158 8.12 9.51 -0.77
CA PHE A 158 7.30 10.71 -0.89
C PHE A 158 8.17 11.85 -1.42
N THR A 159 7.97 12.21 -2.68
CA THR A 159 8.62 13.37 -3.30
C THR A 159 7.57 14.45 -3.51
N GLU A 160 7.81 15.66 -3.00
CA GLU A 160 6.97 16.87 -3.15
C GLU A 160 5.54 16.83 -2.54
N SER A 161 5.01 15.64 -2.20
CA SER A 161 3.60 15.41 -1.84
C SER A 161 3.26 15.49 -0.34
N VAL A 162 4.22 15.78 0.53
CA VAL A 162 3.95 15.90 1.98
C VAL A 162 3.42 17.30 2.34
N GLY A 163 3.47 18.27 1.41
CA GLY A 163 3.01 19.65 1.65
C GLY A 163 3.87 20.44 2.65
N VAL A 164 5.06 19.92 2.99
CA VAL A 164 5.95 20.49 3.99
C VAL A 164 6.99 21.40 3.32
N ALA A 165 6.95 22.69 3.63
CA ALA A 165 7.87 23.67 3.07
C ALA A 165 9.34 23.31 3.39
N GLY A 166 10.19 23.30 2.36
CA GLY A 166 11.60 22.98 2.52
C GLY A 166 11.94 21.48 2.62
N LEU A 167 10.96 20.57 2.62
CA LEU A 167 11.21 19.14 2.44
C LEU A 167 11.24 18.81 0.94
N TYR A 168 12.37 18.31 0.44
CA TYR A 168 12.53 17.92 -0.96
C TYR A 168 12.10 16.48 -1.22
N SER A 169 12.49 15.56 -0.34
CA SER A 169 12.12 14.15 -0.45
C SER A 169 12.11 13.49 0.92
N LEU A 170 11.14 12.63 1.17
CA LEU A 170 11.02 11.80 2.36
C LEU A 170 10.82 10.35 1.93
N ASP A 171 11.80 9.52 2.19
CA ASP A 171 11.72 8.07 2.05
C ASP A 171 11.51 7.46 3.43
N VAL A 172 10.39 6.76 3.61
CA VAL A 172 10.13 6.01 4.84
C VAL A 172 10.06 4.53 4.52
N PHE A 173 10.81 3.73 5.26
CA PHE A 173 10.85 2.29 5.08
C PHE A 173 10.67 1.57 6.41
N VAL A 174 9.83 0.54 6.37
CA VAL A 174 9.66 -0.43 7.45
C VAL A 174 10.46 -1.66 7.04
N ALA A 175 11.50 -1.96 7.83
CA ALA A 175 12.37 -3.09 7.62
C ALA A 175 12.16 -4.15 8.69
N MET A 176 12.38 -5.41 8.34
CA MET A 176 12.34 -6.54 9.25
C MET A 176 13.71 -7.20 9.33
N ASP A 177 14.06 -7.75 10.49
CA ASP A 177 15.28 -8.55 10.67
C ASP A 177 15.28 -9.82 9.81
N LYS A 178 14.09 -10.39 9.59
CA LYS A 178 13.85 -11.57 8.75
C LYS A 178 12.47 -11.51 8.09
N PRO A 179 12.20 -12.33 7.06
CA PRO A 179 10.88 -12.42 6.45
C PRO A 179 9.77 -12.64 7.49
N LEU A 180 8.64 -11.94 7.34
CA LEU A 180 7.52 -12.05 8.28
C LEU A 180 6.96 -13.48 8.29
N LEU A 181 6.68 -14.00 7.11
CA LEU A 181 6.22 -15.36 6.89
C LEU A 181 7.43 -16.30 6.78
N SER A 182 7.36 -17.47 7.42
CA SER A 182 8.33 -18.54 7.14
C SER A 182 8.06 -19.14 5.76
N GLN A 183 8.98 -19.94 5.23
CA GLN A 183 8.78 -20.62 3.95
C GLN A 183 7.52 -21.52 3.97
N GLU A 184 7.28 -22.22 5.07
CA GLU A 184 6.07 -23.04 5.24
C GLU A 184 4.81 -22.16 5.21
N MET A 185 4.83 -21.02 5.92
CA MET A 185 3.71 -20.08 5.93
C MET A 185 3.46 -19.48 4.55
N MET A 186 4.50 -19.12 3.81
CA MET A 186 4.39 -18.62 2.44
C MET A 186 3.70 -19.63 1.52
N LEU A 187 4.12 -20.90 1.58
CA LEU A 187 3.54 -21.98 0.79
C LEU A 187 2.07 -22.25 1.17
N ARG A 188 1.74 -22.18 2.46
CA ARG A 188 0.39 -22.48 2.95
C ARG A 188 -0.58 -21.31 2.84
N LEU A 189 -0.10 -20.07 2.98
CA LEU A 189 -0.92 -18.85 2.90
C LEU A 189 -1.01 -18.30 1.48
N MET A 190 -0.09 -18.66 0.59
CA MET A 190 -0.07 -18.30 -0.83
C MET A 190 -0.39 -16.81 -1.07
N PRO A 191 0.44 -15.87 -0.56
CA PRO A 191 0.17 -14.46 -0.74
C PRO A 191 0.28 -14.06 -2.23
N ALA A 192 -0.76 -13.42 -2.75
CA ALA A 192 -0.80 -12.87 -4.10
C ALA A 192 -0.87 -11.35 -4.05
N CYS A 193 -0.08 -10.69 -4.90
CA CYS A 193 0.01 -9.23 -4.94
C CYS A 193 -0.51 -8.69 -6.27
N PHE A 194 -1.42 -7.73 -6.19
CA PHE A 194 -1.96 -7.02 -7.34
C PHE A 194 -1.67 -5.54 -7.18
N ARG A 195 -1.23 -4.88 -8.25
CA ARG A 195 -0.97 -3.44 -8.25
C ARG A 195 -1.46 -2.86 -9.56
N VAL A 196 -2.25 -1.80 -9.46
CA VAL A 196 -2.49 -0.89 -10.58
C VAL A 196 -1.34 0.10 -10.54
N GLU A 197 -0.58 0.21 -11.63
CA GLU A 197 0.56 1.13 -11.70
C GLU A 197 0.11 2.52 -12.13
N MET A 198 -0.65 2.57 -13.22
CA MET A 198 -1.04 3.83 -13.86
C MET A 198 -2.36 3.64 -14.60
N LEU A 199 -3.18 4.69 -14.57
CA LEU A 199 -4.26 4.89 -15.51
C LEU A 199 -3.84 5.95 -16.53
N GLN A 200 -4.12 5.71 -17.80
CA GLN A 200 -3.85 6.65 -18.88
C GLN A 200 -5.13 6.91 -19.67
N GLY A 201 -5.21 8.10 -20.27
CA GLY A 201 -6.32 8.46 -21.15
C GLY A 201 -7.62 8.74 -20.40
N LEU A 202 -7.53 9.21 -19.15
CA LEU A 202 -8.69 9.73 -18.43
C LEU A 202 -9.24 10.96 -19.20
N PRO A 203 -10.56 11.07 -19.35
CA PRO A 203 -11.17 12.13 -20.15
C PRO A 203 -10.80 13.50 -19.55
N ASN A 204 -10.14 14.36 -20.32
CA ASN A 204 -9.72 15.70 -19.88
C ASN A 204 -10.24 16.75 -20.86
N GLU A 205 -11.52 16.66 -21.20
CA GLU A 205 -12.17 17.53 -22.17
C GLU A 205 -12.62 18.85 -21.51
N LYS A 206 -12.67 19.93 -22.30
CA LYS A 206 -13.01 21.29 -21.82
C LYS A 206 -14.41 21.42 -21.23
N TRP A 207 -15.31 20.47 -21.50
CA TRP A 207 -16.67 20.46 -20.94
C TRP A 207 -16.73 19.83 -19.55
N LEU A 208 -15.67 19.18 -19.08
CA LEU A 208 -15.57 18.72 -17.70
C LEU A 208 -15.43 19.95 -16.77
N PRO A 209 -15.92 19.84 -15.51
CA PRO A 209 -15.77 20.92 -14.54
C PRO A 209 -14.31 21.34 -14.39
N GLN A 210 -14.07 22.65 -14.18
CA GLN A 210 -12.71 23.20 -13.97
C GLN A 210 -11.95 22.53 -12.80
N LYS A 211 -12.66 21.89 -11.88
CA LYS A 211 -12.11 20.98 -10.87
C LYS A 211 -12.79 19.62 -11.02
N CYS A 212 -12.12 18.68 -11.67
CA CYS A 212 -12.56 17.29 -11.70
C CYS A 212 -12.39 16.66 -10.30
N GLU A 213 -13.31 15.76 -9.93
CA GLU A 213 -13.19 14.99 -8.70
C GLU A 213 -12.01 14.03 -8.78
N GLU A 214 -11.39 13.72 -7.63
CA GLU A 214 -10.27 12.79 -7.60
C GLU A 214 -10.69 11.36 -7.94
N VAL A 215 -9.91 10.72 -8.80
CA VAL A 215 -10.12 9.34 -9.26
C VAL A 215 -9.56 8.33 -8.28
N PHE A 216 -10.23 7.20 -8.14
CA PHE A 216 -9.73 6.04 -7.41
C PHE A 216 -10.03 4.75 -8.17
N VAL A 217 -9.33 3.68 -7.81
CA VAL A 217 -9.54 2.34 -8.37
C VAL A 217 -10.04 1.38 -7.31
N GLU A 218 -10.92 0.48 -7.74
CA GLU A 218 -11.34 -0.68 -6.95
C GLU A 218 -10.84 -1.96 -7.61
N ILE A 219 -10.20 -2.83 -6.82
CA ILE A 219 -9.70 -4.13 -7.24
C ILE A 219 -10.46 -5.21 -6.49
N TYR A 220 -11.05 -6.17 -7.20
CA TYR A 220 -11.79 -7.27 -6.60
C TYR A 220 -11.86 -8.50 -7.52
N PRO A 221 -12.06 -9.71 -6.97
CA PRO A 221 -12.22 -10.89 -7.79
C PRO A 221 -13.57 -10.84 -8.52
N LYS A 222 -13.60 -11.20 -9.80
CA LYS A 222 -14.86 -11.53 -10.46
C LYS A 222 -15.34 -12.85 -9.87
N LEU A 223 -16.54 -12.90 -9.31
CA LEU A 223 -17.06 -14.11 -8.66
C LEU A 223 -18.30 -14.64 -9.38
N SER A 224 -18.45 -15.96 -9.42
CA SER A 224 -19.67 -16.67 -9.75
C SER A 224 -20.19 -17.43 -8.52
N SER A 225 -21.29 -18.18 -8.68
CA SER A 225 -21.81 -19.06 -7.63
C SER A 225 -20.79 -20.11 -7.16
N ALA A 226 -19.81 -20.48 -7.99
CA ALA A 226 -18.79 -21.47 -7.62
C ALA A 226 -17.65 -20.87 -6.77
N SER A 227 -17.45 -19.55 -6.83
CA SER A 227 -16.34 -18.83 -6.19
C SER A 227 -16.80 -17.78 -5.19
N GLU A 228 -18.10 -17.67 -4.91
CA GLU A 228 -18.69 -16.66 -4.01
C GLU A 228 -18.01 -16.59 -2.63
N GLY A 229 -17.59 -17.73 -2.11
CA GLY A 229 -16.84 -17.83 -0.84
C GLY A 229 -15.47 -17.14 -0.84
N LEU A 230 -14.93 -16.77 -2.00
CA LEU A 230 -13.69 -15.99 -2.10
C LEU A 230 -13.87 -14.54 -1.66
N SER A 231 -15.10 -14.01 -1.65
CA SER A 231 -15.37 -12.60 -1.28
C SER A 231 -14.85 -12.23 0.13
N GLU A 232 -14.84 -13.18 1.06
CA GLU A 232 -14.32 -12.99 2.42
C GLU A 232 -12.78 -12.97 2.47
N THR A 233 -12.13 -13.79 1.63
CA THR A 233 -10.68 -13.95 1.59
C THR A 233 -9.99 -12.89 0.71
N CYS A 234 -10.68 -12.53 -0.38
CA CYS A 234 -10.27 -11.59 -1.40
C CYS A 234 -11.28 -10.43 -1.46
N PRO A 235 -11.35 -9.60 -0.41
CA PRO A 235 -12.32 -8.51 -0.36
C PRO A 235 -12.02 -7.48 -1.44
N ARG A 236 -13.05 -6.73 -1.83
CA ARG A 236 -12.90 -5.54 -2.66
C ARG A 236 -12.03 -4.50 -1.96
N MET A 237 -11.00 -4.03 -2.65
CA MET A 237 -10.01 -3.09 -2.12
C MET A 237 -10.03 -1.79 -2.92
N GLN A 238 -10.05 -0.66 -2.21
CA GLN A 238 -10.04 0.68 -2.79
C GLN A 238 -8.64 1.31 -2.64
N SER A 239 -8.15 1.94 -3.70
CA SER A 239 -6.94 2.78 -3.66
C SER A 239 -7.19 4.09 -2.93
N GLU A 240 -6.13 4.88 -2.73
CA GLU A 240 -6.33 6.29 -2.41
C GLU A 240 -6.82 7.04 -3.65
N ARG A 241 -7.42 8.19 -3.38
CA ARG A 241 -7.84 9.13 -4.41
C ARG A 241 -6.62 9.83 -4.99
N ARG A 242 -6.65 10.07 -6.30
CA ARG A 242 -5.59 10.70 -7.07
C ARG A 242 -6.17 11.86 -7.88
N PRO A 243 -5.40 12.94 -8.08
CA PRO A 243 -5.83 14.03 -8.95
C PRO A 243 -6.23 13.52 -10.33
N HIS A 244 -7.38 13.98 -10.82
CA HIS A 244 -7.88 13.62 -12.14
C HIS A 244 -7.12 14.40 -13.22
N ASN A 245 -6.16 13.73 -13.86
CA ASN A 245 -5.35 14.25 -14.96
C ASN A 245 -5.31 13.23 -16.11
N THR A 246 -4.64 13.55 -17.22
CA THR A 246 -4.43 12.61 -18.34
C THR A 246 -3.84 11.26 -17.90
N THR A 247 -3.03 11.28 -16.84
CA THR A 247 -2.44 10.11 -16.21
C THR A 247 -2.61 10.19 -14.68
N ALA A 248 -2.92 9.06 -14.06
CA ALA A 248 -2.99 8.93 -12.61
C ALA A 248 -2.17 7.72 -12.15
N ASP A 249 -1.19 7.95 -11.27
CA ASP A 249 -0.30 6.93 -10.74
C ASP A 249 -0.83 6.37 -9.42
N PHE A 250 -0.77 5.05 -9.29
CA PHE A 250 -1.18 4.33 -8.08
C PHE A 250 0.00 3.53 -7.55
N THR A 251 0.14 3.53 -6.23
CA THR A 251 1.32 2.96 -5.56
C THR A 251 0.94 1.92 -4.51
N GLU A 252 -0.34 1.73 -4.27
CA GLU A 252 -0.93 0.91 -3.21
C GLU A 252 -1.14 -0.53 -3.73
N PRO A 253 -0.27 -1.48 -3.38
CA PRO A 253 -0.49 -2.88 -3.71
C PRO A 253 -1.60 -3.47 -2.84
N VAL A 254 -2.35 -4.39 -3.43
CA VAL A 254 -3.33 -5.24 -2.77
C VAL A 254 -2.72 -6.63 -2.59
N VAL A 255 -2.70 -7.11 -1.35
CA VAL A 255 -2.22 -8.46 -1.03
C VAL A 255 -3.39 -9.31 -0.54
N TRP A 256 -3.61 -10.45 -1.19
CA TRP A 256 -4.58 -11.47 -0.77
C TRP A 256 -3.87 -12.74 -0.32
N LEU A 257 -4.36 -13.35 0.76
CA LEU A 257 -3.82 -14.60 1.32
C LEU A 257 -4.67 -15.77 0.81
N LEU A 258 -4.33 -16.27 -0.38
CA LEU A 258 -5.14 -17.22 -1.11
C LEU A 258 -5.27 -18.58 -0.41
N GLY A 259 -4.35 -18.90 0.50
CA GLY A 259 -4.37 -20.13 1.29
C GLY A 259 -5.54 -20.24 2.28
N PHE A 260 -6.28 -19.15 2.53
CA PHE A 260 -7.53 -19.20 3.29
C PHE A 260 -8.73 -19.64 2.43
N ALA A 261 -8.61 -19.59 1.11
CA ALA A 261 -9.67 -20.00 0.22
C ALA A 261 -9.67 -21.53 0.01
N PRO A 262 -10.85 -22.16 -0.17
CA PRO A 262 -10.92 -23.55 -0.62
C PRO A 262 -10.21 -23.73 -1.97
N PRO A 263 -9.32 -24.74 -2.13
CA PRO A 263 -8.52 -24.88 -3.35
C PRO A 263 -9.33 -25.03 -4.65
N HIS A 264 -10.52 -25.63 -4.58
CA HIS A 264 -11.40 -25.79 -5.74
C HIS A 264 -12.00 -24.45 -6.19
N ALA A 265 -12.46 -23.61 -5.25
CA ALA A 265 -12.97 -22.27 -5.54
C ALA A 265 -11.86 -21.37 -6.09
N LEU A 266 -10.65 -21.47 -5.53
CA LEU A 266 -9.49 -20.73 -6.02
C LEU A 266 -9.13 -21.14 -7.46
N ARG A 267 -9.10 -22.44 -7.74
CA ARG A 267 -8.82 -22.96 -9.08
C ARG A 267 -9.84 -22.46 -10.10
N GLU A 268 -11.13 -22.57 -9.78
CA GLU A 268 -12.22 -22.12 -10.64
C GLU A 268 -12.09 -20.63 -10.97
N TRP A 269 -11.91 -19.80 -9.93
CA TRP A 269 -11.73 -18.37 -10.09
C TRP A 269 -10.52 -18.01 -10.97
N MET A 270 -9.36 -18.65 -10.72
CA MET A 270 -8.15 -18.38 -11.48
C MET A 270 -8.27 -18.84 -12.93
N GLN A 271 -8.93 -19.96 -13.21
CA GLN A 271 -9.07 -20.50 -14.56
C GLN A 271 -10.10 -19.76 -15.41
N HIS A 272 -11.21 -19.32 -14.81
CA HIS A 272 -12.40 -18.92 -15.58
C HIS A 272 -12.88 -17.48 -15.35
N GLU A 273 -12.50 -16.83 -14.25
CA GLU A 273 -13.13 -15.56 -13.85
C GLU A 273 -12.16 -14.39 -13.84
N GLY A 274 -11.09 -14.49 -13.06
CA GLY A 274 -10.03 -13.48 -12.95
C GLY A 274 -10.37 -12.26 -12.11
N LEU A 275 -9.63 -11.17 -12.32
CA LEU A 275 -9.73 -9.92 -11.57
C LEU A 275 -10.53 -8.86 -12.31
N VAL A 276 -11.18 -7.98 -11.55
CA VAL A 276 -11.80 -6.77 -12.06
C VAL A 276 -11.11 -5.56 -11.43
N VAL A 277 -10.82 -4.56 -12.26
CA VAL A 277 -10.39 -3.23 -11.84
C VAL A 277 -11.40 -2.22 -12.37
N GLU A 278 -12.08 -1.54 -11.46
CA GLU A 278 -13.04 -0.47 -11.78
C GLU A 278 -12.42 0.89 -11.47
N VAL A 279 -12.60 1.86 -12.37
CA VAL A 279 -12.14 3.24 -12.20
C VAL A 279 -13.35 4.13 -11.91
N HIS A 280 -13.25 4.92 -10.85
CA HIS A 280 -14.33 5.78 -10.36
C HIS A 280 -13.80 7.18 -10.08
N ASP A 281 -14.60 8.21 -10.37
CA ASP A 281 -14.38 9.60 -9.93
C ASP A 281 -15.22 9.95 -8.69
N ARG A 282 -16.39 9.32 -8.54
CA ARG A 282 -17.35 9.55 -7.45
C ARG A 282 -17.44 8.38 -6.48
N ASP A 283 -17.66 8.68 -5.19
CA ASP A 283 -17.88 7.62 -4.20
C ASP A 283 -19.29 7.02 -4.34
N PRO A 284 -19.46 5.70 -4.54
CA PRO A 284 -20.78 5.08 -4.45
C PRO A 284 -21.39 5.18 -3.02
N LYS A 285 -20.58 5.46 -1.99
CA LYS A 285 -20.95 5.42 -0.57
C LYS A 285 -21.06 6.79 0.13
N GLN A 286 -20.88 7.93 -0.55
CA GLN A 286 -21.13 9.28 0.04
C GLN A 286 -22.63 9.58 0.31
N LYS A 287 -23.43 8.54 0.47
CA LYS A 287 -24.85 8.55 0.77
C LYS A 287 -25.08 8.76 2.27
N LYS A 288 -24.72 9.92 2.83
CA LYS A 288 -25.23 10.36 4.13
C LYS A 288 -25.55 11.86 4.15
N VAL A 289 -26.87 12.11 4.11
CA VAL A 289 -27.62 13.24 4.68
C VAL A 289 -27.45 14.61 4.00
N ASP A 290 -28.47 14.98 3.22
CA ASP A 290 -29.33 16.11 3.58
C ASP A 290 -30.76 15.79 3.13
N GLU A 291 -31.67 15.74 4.10
CA GLU A 291 -32.99 15.10 4.02
C GLU A 291 -34.09 16.02 3.43
N SER A 292 -33.73 17.05 2.66
CA SER A 292 -34.68 18.11 2.28
C SER A 292 -34.73 18.52 0.81
N ALA A 293 -34.26 17.71 -0.14
CA ALA A 293 -34.50 17.97 -1.56
C ALA A 293 -34.79 16.70 -2.37
N PRO A 294 -35.76 16.71 -3.30
CA PRO A 294 -35.93 15.62 -4.26
C PRO A 294 -34.78 15.70 -5.28
N ILE A 295 -33.70 14.96 -5.02
CA ILE A 295 -32.58 14.83 -5.94
C ILE A 295 -32.96 13.80 -7.01
N THR A 296 -33.19 14.28 -8.23
CA THR A 296 -33.15 13.47 -9.46
C THR A 296 -31.78 12.80 -9.55
N GLN A 297 -31.77 11.48 -9.34
CA GLN A 297 -30.57 10.64 -9.20
C GLN A 297 -29.82 10.53 -10.53
N ALA A 298 -28.57 11.02 -10.60
CA ALA A 298 -27.65 10.62 -11.66
C ALA A 298 -26.92 9.34 -11.20
N PRO A 299 -26.86 8.26 -12.01
CA PRO A 299 -26.15 7.04 -11.62
C PRO A 299 -24.66 7.34 -11.47
N VAL A 300 -23.99 6.68 -10.52
CA VAL A 300 -22.52 6.65 -10.49
C VAL A 300 -22.05 6.03 -11.80
N HIS A 301 -21.31 6.78 -12.60
CA HIS A 301 -20.77 6.31 -13.87
C HIS A 301 -19.30 5.99 -13.65
N GLY A 302 -18.96 4.71 -13.56
CA GLY A 302 -17.56 4.30 -13.62
C GLY A 302 -16.95 4.77 -14.93
N HIS A 303 -15.75 5.35 -14.89
CA HIS A 303 -15.02 5.76 -16.09
C HIS A 303 -14.68 4.57 -16.99
N GLY A 304 -14.49 3.40 -16.38
CA GLY A 304 -14.19 2.19 -17.11
C GLY A 304 -14.01 0.98 -16.21
N VAL A 305 -14.06 -0.20 -16.83
CA VAL A 305 -13.86 -1.48 -16.17
C VAL A 305 -12.86 -2.29 -16.98
N ALA A 306 -11.75 -2.67 -16.36
CA ALA A 306 -10.79 -3.60 -16.91
C ALA A 306 -10.96 -4.98 -16.28
N ARG A 307 -10.85 -6.04 -17.08
CA ARG A 307 -10.97 -7.44 -16.64
C ARG A 307 -9.70 -8.18 -17.01
N PHE A 308 -9.08 -8.82 -16.02
CA PHE A 308 -7.81 -9.51 -16.17
C PHE A 308 -7.99 -11.01 -15.95
N PRO A 309 -8.01 -11.83 -17.02
CA PRO A 309 -8.05 -13.27 -16.86
C PRO A 309 -6.74 -13.77 -16.24
N LEU A 310 -6.84 -14.64 -15.23
CA LEU A 310 -5.68 -15.20 -14.53
C LEU A 310 -5.23 -16.55 -15.10
N GLY A 311 -6.07 -17.23 -15.89
CA GLY A 311 -5.78 -18.53 -16.47
C GLY A 311 -4.46 -18.61 -17.22
N PRO A 312 -4.06 -17.61 -18.03
CA PRO A 312 -2.77 -17.60 -18.71
C PRO A 312 -1.55 -17.65 -17.77
N LEU A 313 -1.68 -17.21 -16.52
CA LEU A 313 -0.59 -17.24 -15.53
C LEU A 313 -0.35 -18.65 -14.98
N LEU A 314 -1.32 -19.56 -15.10
CA LEU A 314 -1.23 -20.94 -14.62
C LEU A 314 -0.50 -21.89 -15.59
N GLN A 315 -0.15 -21.41 -16.78
CA GLN A 315 0.46 -22.22 -17.85
C GLN A 315 1.99 -22.11 -17.91
N ARG A 316 2.61 -21.46 -16.91
CA ARG A 316 4.07 -21.27 -16.79
C ARG A 316 4.65 -22.24 -15.77
#